data_AF-A0A917BJR9-F1
#
_entry.id   AF-A0A917BJR9-F1
#
_cell.length_a   1.000
_cell.length_b   1.000
_cell.length_c   1.000
_cell.angle_alpha   90.00
_cell.angle_beta   90.00
_cell.angle_gamma   90.00
#
_symmetry.space_group_name_H-M   'P 1'
#
loop_
_entity.id
_entity.type
_entity.pdbx_description
1 polymer ?
#
loop_
_entity_poly.entity_id
_entity_poly.type
_entity_poly.pdbx_seq_one_letter_code
_entity_poly.pdbx_strand_id
1 'polypeptide(L)'
;MSSSLRERLRSALLEARRARDRDLADALRTCLAAIDNAEAVPVVSPGSSAVETSPLGVGTTEAARRALSVDDQAQVVRGELDDLREASATYDAHGRLDRASASRRVAAAVADLLGDTA
;
A
#
# COMPACT_ATOMS: atom_id res chain seq x y z
N MET A 1 22.36 -8.69 -5.06
CA MET A 1 20.94 -9.07 -5.07
C MET A 1 20.14 -7.81 -4.84
N SER A 2 19.25 -7.43 -5.75
CA SER A 2 18.38 -6.27 -5.53
C SER A 2 17.43 -6.58 -4.36
N SER A 3 17.38 -5.72 -3.35
CA SER A 3 16.38 -5.85 -2.28
C SER A 3 14.98 -5.71 -2.87
N SER A 4 14.10 -6.65 -2.57
CA SER A 4 12.67 -6.58 -2.91
C SER A 4 12.03 -5.29 -2.36
N LEU A 5 10.93 -4.84 -2.97
CA LEU A 5 10.18 -3.68 -2.48
C LEU A 5 9.76 -3.87 -1.02
N ARG A 6 9.33 -5.08 -0.65
CA ARG A 6 9.00 -5.47 0.72
C ARG A 6 10.15 -5.29 1.70
N GLU A 7 11.39 -5.64 1.32
CA GLU A 7 12.57 -5.41 2.15
C GLU A 7 12.87 -3.92 2.32
N ARG A 8 12.74 -3.14 1.25
CA ARG A 8 12.91 -1.67 1.31
C ARG A 8 11.88 -1.03 2.24
N LEU A 9 10.60 -1.40 2.13
CA LEU A 9 9.53 -0.93 3.02
C LEU A 9 9.79 -1.30 4.49
N ARG A 10 10.22 -2.53 4.76
CA ARG A 10 10.57 -2.97 6.13
C ARG A 10 11.76 -2.21 6.69
N SER A 11 12.79 -1.98 5.89
CA SER A 11 13.96 -1.18 6.28
C SER A 11 13.54 0.26 6.60
N ALA A 12 12.75 0.89 5.72
CA ALA A 12 12.22 2.22 5.94
C ALA A 12 11.34 2.31 7.19
N LEU A 13 10.54 1.27 7.48
CA LEU A 13 9.71 1.22 8.68
C LEU A 13 10.56 1.20 9.95
N LEU A 14 11.66 0.45 9.95
CA LEU A 14 12.58 0.44 11.08
C LEU A 14 13.19 1.82 11.31
N GLU A 15 13.62 2.50 10.24
CA GLU A 15 14.18 3.85 10.31
C GLU A 15 13.16 4.89 10.76
N ALA A 16 11.93 4.85 10.24
CA ALA A 16 10.83 5.73 10.67
C ALA A 16 10.55 5.57 12.17
N ARG A 17 10.52 4.33 12.68
CA ARG A 17 10.35 4.07 14.12
C ARG A 17 11.51 4.61 14.96
N ARG A 18 12.75 4.50 14.48
CA ARG A 18 13.95 5.06 15.15
C ARG A 18 13.89 6.58 15.20
N ALA A 19 13.50 7.21 14.11
CA ALA A 19 13.29 8.66 14.00
C ALA A 19 12.05 9.16 14.75
N ARG A 20 11.21 8.25 15.29
CA ARG A 20 9.91 8.54 15.89
C ARG A 20 8.93 9.25 14.94
N ASP A 21 9.11 9.02 13.63
CA ASP A 21 8.19 9.48 12.59
C ASP A 21 6.98 8.56 12.56
N ARG A 22 5.91 8.96 13.26
CA ARG A 22 4.70 8.14 13.39
C ARG A 22 3.92 8.08 12.09
N ASP A 23 3.79 9.21 11.40
CA ASP A 23 3.01 9.29 10.17
C ASP A 23 3.61 8.39 9.07
N LEU A 24 4.94 8.43 8.91
CA LEU A 24 5.62 7.54 7.96
C LEU A 24 5.55 6.07 8.41
N ALA A 25 5.73 5.80 9.70
CA ALA A 25 5.64 4.42 10.21
C ALA A 25 4.25 3.82 10.03
N ASP A 26 3.18 4.60 10.19
CA ASP A 26 1.81 4.16 10.00
C ASP A 26 1.54 3.85 8.52
N ALA A 27 1.91 4.75 7.60
CA ALA A 27 1.76 4.52 6.17
C ALA A 27 2.55 3.30 5.65
N LEU A 28 3.80 3.12 6.11
CA LEU A 28 4.61 1.96 5.73
C LEU A 28 4.03 0.63 6.25
N ARG A 29 3.37 0.64 7.42
CA ARG A 29 2.64 -0.53 7.91
C ARG A 29 1.41 -0.83 7.06
N THR A 30 0.66 0.20 6.65
CA THR A 30 -0.48 0.03 5.75
C THR A 30 -0.03 -0.58 4.42
N CYS A 31 1.04 -0.07 3.81
CA CYS A 31 1.60 -0.62 2.56
C CYS A 31 1.99 -2.11 2.70
N LEU A 32 2.67 -2.48 3.80
CA LEU A 32 3.04 -3.87 4.04
C LEU A 32 1.82 -4.76 4.26
N ALA A 33 0.81 -4.28 4.99
CA ALA A 33 -0.44 -4.99 5.19
C ALA A 33 -1.23 -5.15 3.88
N ALA A 34 -1.24 -4.15 3.01
CA ALA A 34 -1.87 -4.23 1.69
C ALA A 34 -1.22 -5.30 0.81
N ILE A 35 0.13 -5.40 0.83
CA ILE A 35 0.85 -6.49 0.16
C ILE A 35 0.48 -7.84 0.76
N ASP A 36 0.52 -7.99 2.08
CA ASP A 36 0.19 -9.26 2.75
C ASP A 36 -1.28 -9.67 2.46
N ASN A 37 -2.20 -8.71 2.36
CA ASN A 37 -3.61 -8.94 1.99
C ASN A 37 -3.74 -9.37 0.52
N ALA A 38 -3.00 -8.74 -0.39
CA ALA A 38 -2.99 -9.11 -1.81
C ALA A 38 -2.37 -10.51 -2.02
N GLU A 39 -1.40 -10.91 -1.20
CA GLU A 39 -0.84 -12.29 -1.20
C GLU A 39 -1.85 -13.32 -0.65
N ALA A 40 -2.79 -12.89 0.19
CA ALA A 40 -3.77 -13.75 0.86
C ALA A 40 -5.05 -13.99 0.03
N VAL A 41 -5.42 -13.07 -0.87
CA VAL A 41 -6.64 -13.18 -1.69
C VAL A 41 -6.26 -13.63 -3.11
N PRO A 42 -6.87 -14.69 -3.67
CA PRO A 42 -6.69 -15.01 -5.08
C PRO A 42 -7.22 -13.84 -5.92
N VAL A 43 -6.33 -13.17 -6.64
CA VAL A 43 -6.66 -12.03 -7.49
C VAL A 43 -7.50 -12.52 -8.68
N VAL A 44 -8.82 -12.57 -8.49
CA VAL A 44 -9.77 -12.60 -9.60
C VAL A 44 -9.90 -11.16 -10.09
N SER A 45 -9.39 -10.87 -11.27
CA SER A 45 -9.64 -9.64 -12.00
C SER A 45 -10.07 -10.02 -13.43
N PRO A 46 -10.89 -9.25 -14.17
CA PRO A 46 -11.36 -7.89 -13.90
C PRO A 46 -12.88 -7.66 -14.08
N GLY A 47 -13.38 -6.54 -13.55
CA GLY A 47 -14.53 -5.85 -14.11
C GLY A 47 -15.71 -5.66 -13.17
N SER A 48 -16.00 -4.38 -12.91
CA SER A 48 -17.34 -3.80 -12.74
C SER A 48 -18.22 -4.31 -11.59
N SER A 49 -18.62 -3.34 -10.76
CA SER A 49 -19.85 -3.29 -9.97
C SER A 49 -20.76 -4.52 -10.03
N ALA A 50 -20.84 -5.25 -8.92
CA ALA A 50 -22.10 -5.77 -8.40
C ALA A 50 -21.81 -6.46 -7.05
N VAL A 51 -22.25 -5.82 -5.97
CA VAL A 51 -22.89 -6.57 -4.89
C VAL A 51 -23.90 -7.53 -5.52
N GLU A 52 -23.89 -8.81 -5.17
CA GLU A 52 -25.06 -9.72 -4.98
C GLU A 52 -24.57 -11.19 -4.86
N THR A 53 -25.08 -11.86 -3.81
CA THR A 53 -25.31 -13.32 -3.69
C THR A 53 -24.15 -14.33 -3.60
N SER A 54 -23.98 -14.88 -2.40
CA SER A 54 -23.61 -16.29 -2.13
C SER A 54 -24.77 -17.22 -2.59
N PRO A 55 -24.65 -18.57 -2.76
CA PRO A 55 -23.74 -19.48 -2.03
C PRO A 55 -23.17 -20.71 -2.81
N LEU A 56 -22.37 -21.50 -2.10
CA LEU A 56 -21.98 -22.91 -2.34
C LEU A 56 -20.78 -23.18 -3.27
N GLY A 57 -19.75 -23.79 -2.68
CA GLY A 57 -18.63 -24.40 -3.38
C GLY A 57 -17.66 -25.02 -2.37
N VAL A 58 -18.02 -26.18 -1.82
CA VAL A 58 -17.09 -27.03 -1.08
C VAL A 58 -16.06 -27.53 -2.08
N GLY A 59 -14.94 -26.84 -2.15
CA GLY A 59 -13.82 -27.15 -3.03
C GLY A 59 -12.54 -26.74 -2.34
N THR A 60 -11.93 -27.72 -1.68
CA THR A 60 -10.53 -27.79 -1.26
C THR A 60 -9.59 -27.04 -2.19
N THR A 61 -9.44 -25.75 -1.95
CA THR A 61 -8.43 -24.96 -2.64
C THR A 61 -7.52 -24.43 -1.55
N GLU A 62 -6.56 -25.29 -1.17
CA GLU A 62 -5.19 -24.82 -0.92
C GLU A 62 -4.78 -23.99 -2.15
N ALA A 63 -5.29 -22.77 -2.26
CA ALA A 63 -4.86 -21.80 -3.23
C ALA A 63 -3.45 -21.45 -2.78
N ALA A 64 -2.46 -22.08 -3.39
CA ALA A 64 -1.06 -21.81 -3.17
C ALA A 64 -0.89 -20.28 -3.12
N ARG A 65 -0.50 -19.76 -1.95
CA ARG A 65 -0.15 -18.35 -1.75
C ARG A 65 0.78 -17.95 -2.88
N ARG A 66 0.23 -17.28 -3.90
CA ARG A 66 0.98 -16.87 -5.08
C ARG A 66 1.81 -15.69 -4.61
N ALA A 67 3.11 -15.89 -4.41
CA ALA A 67 4.00 -14.79 -4.08
C ALA A 67 3.81 -13.70 -5.15
N LEU A 68 3.39 -12.49 -4.74
CA LEU A 68 3.21 -11.39 -5.67
C LEU A 68 4.54 -11.12 -6.38
N SER A 69 4.48 -10.88 -7.69
CA SER A 69 5.66 -10.40 -8.40
C SER A 69 6.07 -9.02 -7.86
N VAL A 70 7.32 -8.61 -8.14
CA VAL A 70 7.79 -7.27 -7.73
C VAL A 70 6.92 -6.18 -8.32
N ASP A 71 6.45 -6.35 -9.56
CA ASP A 71 5.52 -5.42 -10.21
C ASP A 71 4.15 -5.39 -9.54
N ASP A 72 3.59 -6.54 -9.16
CA ASP A 72 2.31 -6.59 -8.44
C ASP A 72 2.42 -5.90 -7.07
N GLN A 73 3.53 -6.11 -6.35
CA GLN A 73 3.79 -5.41 -5.08
C GLN A 73 3.87 -3.90 -5.31
N ALA A 74 4.52 -3.46 -6.39
CA ALA A 74 4.60 -2.04 -6.73
C ALA A 74 3.22 -1.47 -7.09
N GLN A 75 2.37 -2.22 -7.79
CA GLN A 75 0.99 -1.79 -8.09
C GLN A 75 0.16 -1.61 -6.82
N VAL A 76 0.23 -2.55 -5.88
CA VAL A 76 -0.46 -2.43 -4.59
C VAL A 76 -0.01 -1.17 -3.85
N VAL A 77 1.31 -0.94 -3.75
CA VAL A 77 1.86 0.23 -3.04
C VAL A 77 1.56 1.55 -3.78
N ARG A 78 1.44 1.54 -5.11
CA ARG A 78 0.97 2.71 -5.87
C ARG A 78 -0.47 3.10 -5.51
N GLY A 79 -1.36 2.13 -5.29
CA GLY A 79 -2.71 2.39 -4.80
C GLY A 79 -2.70 3.15 -3.47
N GLU A 80 -1.91 2.66 -2.51
CA GLU A 80 -1.75 3.32 -1.20
C GLU A 80 -1.13 4.74 -1.33
N LEU A 81 -0.23 4.94 -2.30
CA LEU A 81 0.36 6.24 -2.59
C LEU A 81 -0.69 7.22 -3.14
N ASP A 82 -1.59 6.76 -4.00
CA ASP A 82 -2.66 7.59 -4.54
C ASP A 82 -3.68 7.96 -3.45
N ASP A 83 -4.01 7.04 -2.53
CA ASP A 83 -4.83 7.33 -1.36
C ASP A 83 -4.22 8.41 -0.47
N LEU A 84 -2.89 8.38 -0.25
CA LEU A 84 -2.18 9.43 0.49
C LEU A 84 -2.24 10.79 -0.22
N ARG A 85 -2.16 10.80 -1.56
CA ARG A 85 -2.28 12.03 -2.37
C ARG A 85 -3.70 12.59 -2.31
N GLU A 86 -4.72 11.74 -2.38
CA GLU A 86 -6.12 12.15 -2.24
C GLU A 86 -6.40 12.71 -0.83
N ALA A 87 -5.92 12.04 0.21
CA ALA A 87 -6.03 12.54 1.58
C ALA A 87 -5.38 13.91 1.75
N SER A 88 -4.20 14.10 1.15
CA SER A 88 -3.51 15.40 1.13
C SER A 88 -4.36 16.51 0.50
N ALA A 89 -4.94 16.25 -0.67
CA ALA A 89 -5.82 17.20 -1.37
C ALA A 89 -7.08 17.51 -0.55
N THR A 90 -7.67 16.49 0.08
CA THR A 90 -8.84 16.63 0.95
C THR A 90 -8.53 17.50 2.17
N TYR A 91 -7.38 17.29 2.84
CA TYR A 91 -6.97 18.15 3.95
C TYR A 91 -6.72 19.60 3.52
N ASP A 92 -6.14 19.80 2.33
CA ASP A 92 -5.88 21.12 1.76
C ASP A 92 -7.20 21.89 1.53
N ALA A 93 -8.17 21.23 0.87
CA ALA A 93 -9.50 21.77 0.61
C ALA A 93 -10.28 22.14 1.88
N HIS A 94 -10.02 21.43 2.99
CA HIS A 94 -10.62 21.73 4.30
C HIS A 94 -9.78 22.68 5.18
N GLY A 95 -8.74 23.31 4.63
CA GLY A 95 -7.88 24.26 5.35
C GLY A 95 -7.00 23.62 6.43
N ARG A 96 -6.85 22.28 6.42
CA ARG A 96 -6.01 21.52 7.36
C ARG A 96 -4.58 21.40 6.83
N LEU A 97 -3.95 22.54 6.57
CA LEU A 97 -2.69 22.65 5.83
C LEU A 97 -1.51 21.87 6.47
N ASP A 98 -1.46 21.79 7.80
CA ASP A 98 -0.45 21.00 8.51
C ASP A 98 -0.57 19.50 8.19
N ARG A 99 -1.79 18.96 8.22
CA ARG A 99 -2.07 17.56 7.86
C ARG A 99 -1.86 17.29 6.38
N ALA A 100 -2.25 18.23 5.52
CA ALA A 100 -1.96 18.14 4.08
C ALA A 100 -0.45 18.05 3.83
N SER A 101 0.33 18.87 4.54
CA SER A 101 1.79 18.89 4.41
C SER A 101 2.44 17.62 4.96
N ALA A 102 1.99 17.11 6.11
CA ALA A 102 2.44 15.83 6.66
C ALA A 102 2.15 14.68 5.68
N SER A 103 0.92 14.59 5.16
CA SER A 103 0.51 13.56 4.22
C SER A 103 1.30 13.62 2.90
N ARG A 104 1.55 14.83 2.35
CA ARG A 104 2.43 15.01 1.18
C ARG A 104 3.87 14.55 1.44
N ARG A 105 4.43 14.83 2.61
CA ARG A 105 5.78 14.35 2.96
C ARG A 105 5.84 12.82 2.99
N VAL A 106 4.85 12.18 3.59
CA VAL A 106 4.76 10.72 3.64
C VAL A 106 4.60 10.13 2.24
N ALA A 107 3.71 10.70 1.42
CA ALA A 107 3.53 10.28 0.03
C ALA A 107 4.85 10.36 -0.77
N ALA A 108 5.61 11.46 -0.63
CA ALA A 108 6.90 11.60 -1.29
C ALA A 108 7.91 10.54 -0.84
N ALA A 109 7.97 10.21 0.45
CA ALA A 109 8.85 9.16 0.96
C ALA A 109 8.46 7.77 0.42
N VAL A 110 7.16 7.48 0.29
CA VAL A 110 6.69 6.22 -0.31
C VAL A 110 7.01 6.15 -1.81
N ALA A 111 6.86 7.26 -2.54
CA ALA A 111 7.21 7.34 -3.96
C ALA A 111 8.71 7.10 -4.22
N ASP A 112 9.59 7.65 -3.38
CA ASP A 112 11.04 7.39 -3.44
C ASP A 112 11.35 5.88 -3.27
N LEU A 113 10.66 5.20 -2.35
CA LEU A 113 10.80 3.76 -2.16
C LEU A 113 10.30 2.94 -3.35
N LEU A 114 9.38 3.46 -4.16
CA LEU A 114 8.97 2.84 -5.42
C LEU A 114 10.00 3.06 -6.54
N GLY A 115 10.89 4.05 -6.39
CA GLY A 115 11.71 4.57 -7.49
C GLY A 115 10.90 5.45 -8.45
N ASP A 116 9.72 5.92 -8.03
CA ASP A 116 8.84 6.83 -8.77
C ASP A 116 9.16 8.28 -8.39
N THR A 117 10.43 8.65 -8.54
CA THR A 117 10.89 10.03 -8.37
C THR A 117 10.66 10.78 -9.69
N ALA A 118 9.45 11.29 -9.87
CA ALA A 118 9.12 12.24 -10.94
C ALA A 118 9.47 13.68 -10.53
#